data_AF-A0A7S3DK93-F1
#
_entry.id   AF-A0A7S3DK93-F1
#
_cell.length_a   1.000
_cell.length_b   1.000
_cell.length_c   1.000
_cell.angle_alpha   90.00
_cell.angle_beta   90.00
_cell.angle_gamma   90.00
#
_symmetry.space_group_name_H-M   'P 1'
#
loop_
_entity.id
_entity.type
_entity.pdbx_description
1 polymer ?
#
loop_
_entity_poly.entity_id
_entity_poly.type
_entity_poly.pdbx_seq_one_letter_code
_entity_poly.pdbx_strand_id
1 'polypeptide(L)'
;VCSSNKAMSIVEENPTAAVPSPLVRRGTSVNFDEGQTQDDCTECKRSLTVVVIGASGDLAKKKTFPALLALFDQGLLPSSLSIVGFARSKFTQSEFHAKIQPFLKGDEDVVAKFLSHVHYFSGAYNDVESFGNLAQELEVREANSSLLSAANRMFYLAIPPSIFADVIQGIDAKARAVNDGWTRLIVEKPFGRDTDSFHELNNVVAKHFNEHEIFRIDHYLGKELVQNLMILRFGNRIFEPLWNSNHVQSVTISFKEPFGVEGRAGYFDNFGIIRDVMQNHLLQILCLVGMECPASWAADDIRDEKVKVLKCIRDVDMDDVVVGQYGASADGTKKGYLEDPDVRC
;
A
#
# COMPACT_ATOMS: atom_id res chain seq x y z
N VAL A 1 -44.29 -13.91 -17.15
CA VAL A 1 -43.75 -15.22 -16.76
C VAL A 1 -42.65 -14.98 -15.75
N CYS A 2 -42.94 -15.22 -14.47
CA CYS A 2 -41.96 -15.15 -13.40
C CYS A 2 -40.80 -16.10 -13.69
N SER A 3 -39.56 -15.62 -13.62
CA SER A 3 -38.41 -16.48 -13.36
C SER A 3 -37.54 -15.82 -12.30
N SER A 4 -37.50 -16.51 -11.17
CA SER A 4 -36.76 -16.23 -9.95
C SER A 4 -35.28 -16.46 -10.16
N ASN A 5 -34.46 -15.41 -10.14
CA ASN A 5 -33.02 -15.54 -9.90
C ASN A 5 -32.76 -15.52 -8.40
N LYS A 6 -32.55 -16.71 -7.83
CA LYS A 6 -31.97 -16.87 -6.50
C LYS A 6 -30.51 -16.43 -6.57
N ALA A 7 -30.20 -15.24 -6.10
CA ALA A 7 -28.84 -14.86 -5.75
C ALA A 7 -28.45 -15.62 -4.47
N MET A 8 -27.40 -16.43 -4.55
CA MET A 8 -26.78 -17.09 -3.41
C MET A 8 -25.94 -16.03 -2.69
N SER A 9 -26.45 -15.52 -1.57
CA SER A 9 -25.73 -14.61 -0.69
C SER A 9 -24.63 -15.36 0.05
N ILE A 10 -23.37 -14.98 -0.17
CA ILE A 10 -22.28 -15.36 0.73
C ILE A 10 -22.34 -14.36 1.90
N VAL A 11 -22.67 -14.90 3.07
CA VAL A 11 -22.73 -14.18 4.34
C VAL A 11 -21.30 -13.93 4.81
N GLU A 12 -20.97 -12.67 5.12
CA GLU A 12 -19.76 -12.31 5.87
C GLU A 12 -19.85 -12.92 7.28
N GLU A 13 -18.90 -13.78 7.63
CA GLU A 13 -18.77 -14.30 9.00
C GLU A 13 -18.10 -13.28 9.92
N ASN A 14 -18.77 -12.98 11.03
CA ASN A 14 -18.24 -12.26 12.18
C ASN A 14 -17.05 -13.01 12.80
N PRO A 15 -15.93 -12.35 13.16
CA PRO A 15 -14.81 -13.00 13.82
C PRO A 15 -15.04 -13.05 15.34
N THR A 16 -15.89 -13.97 15.79
CA THR A 16 -15.94 -14.39 17.20
C THR A 16 -16.22 -15.89 17.29
N ALA A 17 -15.21 -16.71 16.99
CA ALA A 17 -15.17 -18.11 17.41
C ALA A 17 -13.71 -18.55 17.56
N ALA A 18 -13.35 -19.00 18.75
CA ALA A 18 -12.03 -19.51 19.07
C ALA A 18 -11.71 -20.77 18.26
N VAL A 19 -10.55 -20.78 17.58
CA VAL A 19 -10.05 -21.95 16.84
C VAL A 19 -9.26 -22.84 17.81
N PRO A 20 -9.54 -24.15 17.93
CA PRO A 20 -8.75 -25.05 18.77
C PRO A 20 -7.42 -25.44 18.09
N SER A 21 -6.37 -25.54 18.89
CA SER A 21 -4.99 -25.86 18.49
C SER A 21 -4.88 -27.20 17.72
N PRO A 22 -3.99 -27.31 16.70
CA PRO A 22 -3.85 -28.56 15.98
C PRO A 22 -3.03 -29.60 16.76
N LEU A 23 -3.58 -30.81 16.81
CA LEU A 23 -2.98 -32.05 17.30
C LEU A 23 -1.72 -32.43 16.50
N VAL A 24 -0.62 -32.64 17.21
CA VAL A 24 0.63 -33.22 16.69
C VAL A 24 0.36 -34.63 16.14
N ARG A 25 0.58 -34.85 14.84
CA ARG A 25 0.67 -36.19 14.24
C ARG A 25 2.10 -36.47 13.78
N ARG A 26 2.63 -37.62 14.24
CA ARG A 26 3.92 -38.22 13.85
C ARG A 26 3.84 -38.89 12.46
N GLY A 27 4.98 -38.88 11.76
CA GLY A 27 5.25 -39.60 10.50
C GLY A 27 5.36 -38.63 9.32
N THR A 28 6.38 -38.61 8.46
CA THR A 28 7.46 -39.54 8.10
C THR A 28 8.54 -38.70 7.41
N SER A 29 9.81 -38.97 7.71
CA SER A 29 10.98 -38.23 7.22
C SER A 29 11.15 -38.35 5.70
N VAL A 30 11.12 -37.22 5.01
CA VAL A 30 11.68 -37.06 3.67
C VAL A 30 12.81 -36.05 3.81
N ASN A 31 14.04 -36.51 3.65
CA ASN A 31 15.24 -35.70 3.74
C ASN A 31 15.27 -34.70 2.58
N PHE A 32 15.09 -33.42 2.90
CA PHE A 32 15.56 -32.32 2.08
C PHE A 32 16.89 -31.85 2.67
N ASP A 33 17.88 -31.65 1.79
CA ASP A 33 19.25 -31.23 2.12
C ASP A 33 19.29 -30.18 3.25
N GLU A 34 19.83 -30.59 4.40
CA GLU A 34 20.25 -29.72 5.47
C GLU A 34 21.46 -28.92 5.00
N GLY A 35 21.28 -27.65 4.65
CA GLY A 35 22.38 -26.89 4.10
C GLY A 35 22.20 -25.38 3.93
N GLN A 36 21.31 -24.70 4.64
CA GLN A 36 21.43 -23.26 4.93
C GLN A 36 20.75 -22.94 6.27
N THR A 37 21.54 -22.70 7.30
CA THR A 37 21.10 -22.07 8.55
C THR A 37 20.57 -20.66 8.25
N GLN A 38 19.48 -20.28 8.92
CA GLN A 38 18.74 -19.03 8.76
C GLN A 38 19.51 -17.74 9.16
N ASP A 39 20.84 -17.82 9.28
CA ASP A 39 21.72 -16.78 9.86
C ASP A 39 22.70 -16.14 8.87
N ASP A 40 22.67 -16.49 7.58
CA ASP A 40 23.65 -15.99 6.60
C ASP A 40 23.08 -15.12 5.47
N CYS A 41 21.92 -14.50 5.70
CA CYS A 41 21.45 -13.43 4.83
C CYS A 41 22.17 -12.12 5.22
N THR A 42 23.13 -11.66 4.42
CA THR A 42 23.82 -10.37 4.58
C THR A 42 22.86 -9.16 4.64
N GLU A 43 21.63 -9.29 4.13
CA GLU A 43 20.57 -8.28 4.27
C GLU A 43 19.98 -8.20 5.69
N CYS A 44 19.91 -9.31 6.43
CA CYS A 44 19.44 -9.33 7.83
C CYS A 44 20.42 -8.69 8.82
N LYS A 45 21.66 -8.40 8.38
CA LYS A 45 22.71 -7.76 9.19
C LYS A 45 22.75 -6.23 9.05
N ARG A 46 21.80 -5.62 8.31
CA ARG A 46 21.74 -4.16 8.10
C ARG A 46 20.64 -3.53 8.95
N SER A 47 20.87 -2.30 9.42
CA SER A 47 19.83 -1.54 10.10
C SER A 47 18.77 -1.06 9.11
N LEU A 48 17.52 -0.93 9.58
CA LEU A 48 16.42 -0.39 8.80
C LEU A 48 15.83 0.81 9.52
N THR A 49 15.84 1.95 8.83
CA THR A 49 15.16 3.17 9.28
C THR A 49 13.93 3.41 8.40
N VAL A 50 12.75 3.36 9.00
CA VAL A 50 11.48 3.66 8.32
C VAL A 50 11.04 5.06 8.69
N VAL A 51 11.03 5.97 7.71
CA VAL A 51 10.62 7.35 7.90
C VAL A 51 9.21 7.55 7.37
N VAL A 52 8.27 7.88 8.26
CA VAL A 52 6.88 8.18 7.89
C VAL A 52 6.72 9.70 7.74
N ILE A 53 6.81 10.19 6.51
CA ILE A 53 6.55 11.59 6.19
C ILE A 53 5.03 11.83 6.25
N GLY A 54 4.59 12.89 6.92
CA GLY A 54 3.16 13.08 7.20
C GLY A 54 2.66 12.30 8.41
N ALA A 55 3.54 11.96 9.35
CA ALA A 55 3.21 11.12 10.51
C ALA A 55 2.06 11.66 11.40
N SER A 56 1.77 12.97 11.36
CA SER A 56 0.63 13.55 12.09
C SER A 56 -0.73 13.34 11.41
N GLY A 57 -0.75 12.79 10.19
CA GLY A 57 -1.94 12.62 9.37
C GLY A 57 -2.78 11.39 9.72
N ASP A 58 -3.98 11.32 9.14
CA ASP A 58 -4.94 10.26 9.39
C ASP A 58 -4.49 8.89 8.84
N LEU A 59 -3.91 8.86 7.63
CA LEU A 59 -3.38 7.63 7.04
C LEU A 59 -2.30 7.00 7.93
N ALA A 60 -1.36 7.82 8.40
CA ALA A 60 -0.25 7.38 9.23
C ALA A 60 -0.75 6.69 10.51
N LYS A 61 -1.59 7.37 11.31
CA LYS A 61 -2.05 6.84 12.59
C LYS A 61 -3.06 5.69 12.46
N LYS A 62 -3.94 5.70 11.44
CA LYS A 62 -5.00 4.70 11.28
C LYS A 62 -4.55 3.45 10.51
N LYS A 63 -3.49 3.53 9.69
CA LYS A 63 -3.06 2.44 8.80
C LYS A 63 -1.56 2.15 8.88
N THR A 64 -0.70 3.15 8.68
CA THR A 64 0.75 2.92 8.55
C THR A 64 1.39 2.42 9.86
N PHE A 65 1.21 3.12 10.99
CA PHE A 65 1.76 2.66 12.27
C PHE A 65 1.15 1.34 12.76
N PRO A 66 -0.18 1.11 12.66
CA PRO A 66 -0.75 -0.20 12.94
C PRO A 66 -0.18 -1.34 12.07
N ALA A 67 0.08 -1.10 10.79
CA ALA A 67 0.71 -2.09 9.92
C ALA A 67 2.16 -2.37 10.32
N LEU A 68 2.94 -1.34 10.67
CA LEU A 68 4.30 -1.50 11.19
C LEU A 68 4.33 -2.27 12.52
N LEU A 69 3.36 -2.03 13.42
CA LEU A 69 3.21 -2.80 14.65
C LEU A 69 2.92 -4.27 14.35
N ALA A 70 2.02 -4.56 13.41
CA ALA A 70 1.71 -5.94 13.05
C ALA A 70 2.94 -6.69 12.49
N LEU A 71 3.76 -6.00 11.67
CA LEU A 71 5.02 -6.56 11.17
C LEU A 71 6.05 -6.75 12.29
N PHE A 72 6.10 -5.83 13.25
CA PHE A 72 6.98 -5.90 14.42
C PHE A 72 6.62 -7.09 15.33
N ASP A 73 5.33 -7.24 15.64
CA ASP A 73 4.80 -8.33 16.48
C ASP A 73 5.04 -9.71 15.85
N GLN A 74 4.93 -9.81 14.52
CA GLN A 74 5.22 -11.04 13.77
C GLN A 74 6.72 -11.31 13.56
N GLY A 75 7.62 -10.43 14.03
CA GLY A 75 9.06 -10.59 13.85
C GLY A 75 9.53 -10.46 12.41
N LEU A 76 8.74 -9.80 11.54
CA LEU A 76 9.05 -9.60 10.12
C LEU A 76 9.90 -8.35 9.85
N LEU A 77 10.21 -7.58 10.90
CA LEU A 77 11.13 -6.44 10.85
C LEU A 77 12.49 -6.83 11.43
N PRO A 78 13.59 -6.27 10.91
CA PRO A 78 14.92 -6.56 11.42
C PRO A 78 15.07 -6.11 12.88
N SER A 79 15.94 -6.77 13.63
CA SER A 79 16.20 -6.46 15.04
C SER A 79 16.71 -5.02 15.25
N SER A 80 17.48 -4.51 14.29
CA SER A 80 17.97 -3.12 14.25
C SER A 80 17.00 -2.20 13.50
N LEU A 81 15.77 -2.08 14.02
CA LEU A 81 14.72 -1.22 13.48
C LEU A 81 14.71 0.16 14.17
N SER A 82 14.59 1.21 13.37
CA SER A 82 14.18 2.54 13.82
C SER A 82 13.02 3.06 12.99
N ILE A 83 12.01 3.64 13.64
CA ILE A 83 10.87 4.26 12.96
C ILE A 83 10.86 5.75 13.32
N VAL A 84 10.83 6.62 12.32
CA VAL A 84 10.86 8.09 12.53
C VAL A 84 9.64 8.71 11.86
N GLY A 85 8.74 9.28 12.66
CA GLY A 85 7.67 10.13 12.17
C GLY A 85 8.17 11.54 11.88
N PHE A 86 7.88 12.07 10.70
CA PHE A 86 8.26 13.43 10.30
C PHE A 86 7.05 14.24 9.85
N ALA A 87 6.81 15.41 10.46
CA ALA A 87 5.77 16.33 10.02
C ALA A 87 6.01 17.78 10.48
N ARG A 88 5.20 18.72 9.96
CA ARG A 88 5.25 20.15 10.34
C ARG A 88 4.78 20.43 11.78
N SER A 89 3.90 19.58 12.31
CA SER A 89 3.35 19.76 13.65
C SER A 89 4.45 19.67 14.70
N LYS A 90 4.39 20.54 15.71
CA LYS A 90 5.33 20.47 16.83
C LYS A 90 4.73 19.60 17.92
N PHE A 91 5.21 18.37 18.02
CA PHE A 91 4.89 17.46 19.11
C PHE A 91 6.16 17.05 19.82
N THR A 92 6.06 16.89 21.13
CA THR A 92 7.03 16.12 21.89
C THR A 92 6.86 14.63 21.58
N GLN A 93 7.88 13.83 21.91
CA GLN A 93 7.86 12.38 21.73
C GLN A 93 6.64 11.72 22.42
N SER A 94 6.33 12.12 23.65
CA SER A 94 5.21 11.59 24.43
C SER A 94 3.85 11.99 23.87
N GLU A 95 3.70 13.24 23.41
CA GLU A 95 2.47 13.69 22.74
C GLU A 95 2.22 12.93 21.44
N PHE A 96 3.27 12.65 20.68
CA PHE A 96 3.16 11.87 19.45
C PHE A 96 2.74 10.42 19.74
N HIS A 97 3.38 9.77 20.72
CA HIS A 97 3.00 8.42 21.17
C HIS A 97 1.54 8.37 21.61
N ALA A 98 1.09 9.32 22.44
CA ALA A 98 -0.30 9.39 22.89
C ALA A 98 -1.32 9.55 21.74
N LYS A 99 -0.92 10.14 20.61
CA LYS A 99 -1.78 10.27 19.41
C LYS A 99 -1.89 8.99 18.59
N ILE A 100 -0.84 8.18 18.53
CA ILE A 100 -0.84 6.94 17.74
C ILE A 100 -1.31 5.73 18.54
N GLN A 101 -1.05 5.69 19.85
CA GLN A 101 -1.35 4.57 20.74
C GLN A 101 -2.82 4.08 20.67
N PRO A 102 -3.85 4.94 20.58
CA PRO A 102 -5.25 4.49 20.48
C PRO A 102 -5.56 3.65 19.23
N PHE A 103 -4.71 3.71 18.20
CA PHE A 103 -4.88 2.95 16.95
C PHE A 103 -4.02 1.69 16.90
N LEU A 104 -3.10 1.53 17.85
CA LEU A 104 -2.22 0.39 17.98
C LEU A 104 -2.96 -0.73 18.73
N LYS A 105 -3.24 -1.84 18.03
CA LYS A 105 -3.92 -3.01 18.60
C LYS A 105 -2.88 -4.09 18.90
N GLY A 106 -2.85 -4.58 20.13
CA GLY A 106 -1.94 -5.63 20.57
C GLY A 106 -1.77 -5.61 22.09
N ASP A 107 -0.97 -6.54 22.59
CA ASP A 107 -0.62 -6.61 24.02
C ASP A 107 0.16 -5.36 24.45
N GLU A 108 -0.10 -4.87 25.67
CA GLU A 108 0.49 -3.62 26.16
C GLU A 108 2.03 -3.64 26.13
N ASP A 109 2.64 -4.77 26.47
CA ASP A 109 4.09 -4.94 26.46
C ASP A 109 4.67 -4.86 25.02
N VAL A 110 3.98 -5.47 24.05
CA VAL A 110 4.38 -5.43 22.64
C VAL A 110 4.26 -4.01 22.11
N VAL A 111 3.15 -3.33 22.41
CA VAL A 111 2.93 -1.93 22.01
C VAL A 111 3.98 -1.01 22.64
N ALA A 112 4.28 -1.17 23.93
CA ALA A 112 5.29 -0.38 24.62
C ALA A 112 6.69 -0.60 24.02
N LYS A 113 7.05 -1.86 23.73
CA LYS A 113 8.30 -2.19 23.05
C LYS A 113 8.37 -1.59 21.66
N PHE A 114 7.31 -1.71 20.86
CA PHE A 114 7.22 -1.08 19.55
C PHE A 114 7.39 0.44 19.62
N LEU A 115 6.69 1.11 20.53
CA LEU A 115 6.79 2.56 20.71
C LEU A 115 8.20 3.02 21.10
N SER A 116 9.00 2.18 21.75
CA SER A 116 10.41 2.48 22.04
C SER A 116 11.29 2.61 20.77
N HIS A 117 10.89 1.99 19.66
CA HIS A 117 11.53 2.14 18.35
C HIS A 117 10.97 3.33 17.53
N VAL A 118 9.86 3.93 17.98
CA VAL A 118 9.17 5.00 17.25
C VAL A 118 9.59 6.36 17.79
N HIS A 119 10.15 7.20 16.94
CA HIS A 119 10.61 8.54 17.24
C HIS A 119 9.84 9.59 16.43
N TYR A 120 9.85 10.83 16.89
CA TYR A 120 9.20 11.94 16.20
C TYR A 120 10.17 13.11 15.98
N PHE A 121 10.16 13.64 14.76
CA PHE A 121 10.93 14.83 14.39
C PHE A 121 10.03 15.83 13.66
N SER A 122 10.07 17.09 14.06
CA SER A 122 9.29 18.15 13.42
C SER A 122 10.13 18.94 12.42
N GLY A 123 9.61 19.18 11.21
CA GLY A 123 10.29 19.97 10.18
C GLY A 123 9.37 20.38 9.05
N ALA A 124 9.80 21.35 8.25
CA ALA A 124 9.05 21.80 7.08
C ALA A 124 9.32 20.88 5.89
N TYR A 125 8.32 20.70 5.03
CA TYR A 125 8.42 19.84 3.84
C TYR A 125 9.07 20.53 2.64
N ASN A 126 9.04 21.86 2.60
CA ASN A 126 9.56 22.70 1.53
C ASN A 126 10.89 23.37 1.90
N ASP A 127 11.58 22.83 2.91
CA ASP A 127 12.83 23.36 3.42
C ASP A 127 13.91 22.26 3.41
N VAL A 128 14.94 22.46 2.59
CA VAL A 128 16.06 21.52 2.45
C VAL A 128 16.85 21.40 3.76
N GLU A 129 16.90 22.46 4.57
CA GLU A 129 17.61 22.41 5.86
C GLU A 129 16.90 21.47 6.85
N SER A 130 15.57 21.49 6.89
CA SER A 130 14.76 20.54 7.66
C SER A 130 15.10 19.08 7.32
N PHE A 131 15.37 18.75 6.05
CA PHE A 131 15.84 17.41 5.66
C PHE A 131 17.28 17.13 6.03
N GLY A 132 18.15 18.14 6.06
CA GLY A 132 19.51 18.02 6.61
C GLY A 132 19.49 17.69 8.09
N ASN A 133 18.62 18.35 8.86
CA ASN A 133 18.44 18.08 10.28
C ASN A 133 17.83 16.70 10.51
N LEU A 134 16.86 16.30 9.68
CA LEU A 134 16.32 14.94 9.69
C LEU A 134 17.45 13.92 9.44
N ALA A 135 18.30 14.13 8.44
CA ALA A 135 19.39 13.20 8.10
C ALA A 135 20.36 12.98 9.27
N GLN A 136 20.77 14.05 9.98
CA GLN A 136 21.60 13.95 11.18
C GLN A 136 20.91 13.10 12.25
N GLU A 137 19.61 13.29 12.44
CA GLU A 137 18.81 12.57 13.42
C GLU A 137 18.64 11.07 13.05
N LEU A 138 18.60 10.75 11.75
CA LEU A 138 18.67 9.36 11.27
C LEU A 138 20.04 8.75 11.53
N GLU A 139 21.13 9.46 11.21
CA GLU A 139 22.51 9.00 11.42
C GLU A 139 22.81 8.68 12.89
N VAL A 140 22.36 9.53 13.82
CA VAL A 140 22.51 9.29 15.26
C VAL A 140 21.86 7.97 15.68
N ARG A 141 20.68 7.64 15.12
CA ARG A 141 19.98 6.38 15.45
C ARG A 141 20.62 5.17 14.79
N GLU A 142 21.10 5.35 13.57
CA GLU A 142 21.77 4.30 12.81
C GLU A 142 23.13 3.95 13.44
N ALA A 143 23.85 4.94 13.97
CA ALA A 143 25.13 4.75 14.66
C ALA A 143 25.01 3.99 15.99
N ASN A 144 23.85 4.04 16.64
CA ASN A 144 23.58 3.27 17.87
C ASN A 144 23.34 1.77 17.59
N SER A 145 23.25 1.36 16.32
CA SER A 145 23.24 -0.05 15.96
C SER A 145 24.65 -0.59 15.94
N SER A 146 24.92 -1.67 16.68
CA SER A 146 26.20 -2.38 16.72
C SER A 146 26.62 -2.97 15.36
N LEU A 147 25.79 -2.85 14.32
CA LEU A 147 26.00 -3.31 12.96
C LEU A 147 26.36 -2.12 12.05
N LEU A 148 27.50 -1.50 12.33
CA LEU A 148 28.06 -0.38 11.56
C LEU A 148 28.63 -0.89 10.23
N SER A 149 27.83 -0.93 9.17
CA SER A 149 28.39 -0.67 7.83
C SER A 149 27.40 -0.11 6.82
N ALA A 150 26.09 -0.39 6.89
CA ALA A 150 25.10 0.13 5.94
C ALA A 150 23.71 0.23 6.58
N ALA A 151 23.07 1.39 6.50
CA ALA A 151 21.71 1.61 6.99
C ALA A 151 20.74 1.77 5.83
N ASN A 152 19.75 0.89 5.73
CA ASN A 152 18.71 0.99 4.73
C ASN A 152 17.66 2.01 5.18
N ARG A 153 17.24 2.90 4.28
CA ARG A 153 16.23 3.93 4.59
C ARG A 153 15.00 3.75 3.70
N MET A 154 13.84 3.64 4.33
CA MET A 154 12.55 3.55 3.64
C MET A 154 11.69 4.77 3.99
N PHE A 155 11.33 5.57 3.01
CA PHE A 155 10.50 6.76 3.18
C PHE A 155 9.07 6.47 2.75
N TYR A 156 8.12 6.52 3.67
CA TYR A 156 6.69 6.41 3.40
C TYR A 156 6.06 7.80 3.30
N LEU A 157 5.57 8.16 2.12
CA LEU A 157 4.95 9.47 1.87
C LEU A 157 3.45 9.46 2.16
N ALA A 158 3.08 9.64 3.43
CA ALA A 158 1.70 9.80 3.87
C ALA A 158 1.26 11.28 3.82
N ILE A 159 1.48 11.93 2.67
CA ILE A 159 1.24 13.37 2.43
C ILE A 159 0.42 13.59 1.14
N PRO A 160 -0.20 14.76 0.96
CA PRO A 160 -0.88 15.07 -0.29
C PRO A 160 0.10 15.25 -1.46
N PRO A 161 -0.34 15.00 -2.72
CA PRO A 161 0.50 15.08 -3.92
C PRO A 161 1.17 16.44 -4.14
N SER A 162 0.53 17.52 -3.71
CA SER A 162 1.04 18.89 -3.87
C SER A 162 2.38 19.13 -3.17
N ILE A 163 2.78 18.23 -2.26
CA ILE A 163 4.01 18.35 -1.46
C ILE A 163 5.05 17.29 -1.88
N PHE A 164 4.70 16.37 -2.79
CA PHE A 164 5.60 15.28 -3.20
C PHE A 164 6.92 15.79 -3.77
N ALA A 165 6.88 16.78 -4.65
CA ALA A 165 8.06 17.31 -5.32
C ALA A 165 9.11 17.82 -4.30
N ASP A 166 8.68 18.70 -3.39
CA ASP A 166 9.55 19.30 -2.39
C ASP A 166 10.19 18.25 -1.47
N VAL A 167 9.39 17.25 -1.04
CA VAL A 167 9.86 16.20 -0.13
C VAL A 167 10.84 15.27 -0.83
N ILE A 168 10.55 14.87 -2.06
CA ILE A 168 11.44 14.00 -2.85
C ILE A 168 12.78 14.69 -3.09
N GLN A 169 12.75 15.97 -3.47
CA GLN A 169 13.96 16.77 -3.64
C GLN A 169 14.75 16.90 -2.33
N GLY A 170 14.07 17.15 -1.21
CA GLY A 170 14.72 17.24 0.10
C GLY A 170 15.37 15.93 0.54
N ILE A 171 14.69 14.79 0.32
CA ILE A 171 15.23 13.46 0.63
C ILE A 171 16.46 13.17 -0.24
N ASP A 172 16.35 13.35 -1.55
CA ASP A 172 17.45 13.10 -2.49
C ASP A 172 18.68 13.96 -2.17
N ALA A 173 18.47 15.23 -1.84
CA ALA A 173 19.55 16.16 -1.56
C ALA A 173 20.27 15.92 -0.22
N LYS A 174 19.59 15.38 0.79
CA LYS A 174 20.11 15.38 2.18
C LYS A 174 19.94 14.09 2.96
N ALA A 175 18.88 13.30 2.72
CA ALA A 175 18.46 12.23 3.63
C ALA A 175 18.55 10.81 3.05
N ARG A 176 19.10 10.63 1.85
CA ARG A 176 19.37 9.28 1.31
C ARG A 176 20.29 8.49 2.24
N ALA A 177 20.15 7.17 2.19
CA ALA A 177 21.04 6.24 2.88
C ALA A 177 22.49 6.44 2.46
N VAL A 178 23.40 6.20 3.40
CA VAL A 178 24.85 6.28 3.22
C VAL A 178 25.48 4.88 3.31
N ASN A 179 26.74 4.75 2.91
CA ASN A 179 27.56 3.54 3.05
C ASN A 179 26.89 2.26 2.48
N ASP A 180 26.54 2.25 1.19
CA ASP A 180 25.91 1.12 0.48
C ASP A 180 24.53 0.66 1.01
N GLY A 181 23.88 1.47 1.86
CA GLY A 181 22.48 1.33 2.19
C GLY A 181 21.58 1.75 1.04
N TRP A 182 20.47 1.03 0.82
CA TRP A 182 19.49 1.45 -0.19
C TRP A 182 18.55 2.52 0.37
N THR A 183 18.02 3.35 -0.53
CA THR A 183 16.91 4.27 -0.22
C THR A 183 15.70 3.86 -1.05
N ARG A 184 14.56 3.60 -0.41
CA ARG A 184 13.30 3.29 -1.10
C ARG A 184 12.20 4.25 -0.71
N LEU A 185 11.38 4.62 -1.69
CA LEU A 185 10.28 5.57 -1.56
C LEU A 185 8.94 4.86 -1.76
N ILE A 186 8.07 4.88 -0.75
CA ILE A 186 6.70 4.43 -0.86
C ILE A 186 5.80 5.65 -1.09
N VAL A 187 5.05 5.65 -2.19
CA VAL A 187 4.21 6.78 -2.61
C VAL A 187 2.76 6.33 -2.73
N GLU A 188 1.85 7.12 -2.16
CA GLU A 188 0.41 6.86 -2.18
C GLU A 188 -0.30 7.59 -3.32
N LYS A 189 -1.46 7.05 -3.72
CA LYS A 189 -2.36 7.72 -4.67
C LYS A 189 -2.90 9.04 -4.10
N PRO A 190 -3.25 10.04 -4.93
CA PRO A 190 -3.36 9.98 -6.40
C PRO A 190 -2.04 10.31 -7.15
N PHE A 191 -1.81 9.59 -8.24
CA PHE A 191 -0.67 9.80 -9.15
C PHE A 191 -1.09 10.67 -10.34
N GLY A 192 -1.41 11.94 -10.09
CA GLY A 192 -2.04 12.81 -11.08
C GLY A 192 -3.55 12.57 -11.23
N ARG A 193 -4.17 13.25 -12.20
CA ARG A 193 -5.61 13.18 -12.50
C ARG A 193 -5.88 12.75 -13.95
N ASP A 194 -4.85 12.70 -14.77
CA ASP A 194 -4.85 12.34 -16.19
C ASP A 194 -3.40 12.02 -16.61
N THR A 195 -3.22 11.67 -17.89
CA THR A 195 -1.93 11.31 -18.47
C THR A 195 -0.90 12.43 -18.32
N ASP A 196 -1.28 13.69 -18.58
CA ASP A 196 -0.36 14.82 -18.58
C ASP A 196 0.14 15.14 -17.17
N SER A 197 -0.80 15.25 -16.20
CA SER A 197 -0.44 15.49 -14.81
C SER A 197 0.32 14.31 -14.18
N PHE A 198 0.07 13.06 -14.63
CA PHE A 198 0.90 11.93 -14.24
C PHE A 198 2.31 12.05 -14.80
N HIS A 199 2.49 12.42 -16.06
CA HIS A 199 3.82 12.63 -16.65
C HIS A 199 4.59 13.73 -15.96
N GLU A 200 3.96 14.86 -15.61
CA GLU A 200 4.58 15.92 -14.83
C GLU A 200 5.10 15.41 -13.48
N LEU A 201 4.25 14.71 -12.72
CA LEU A 201 4.63 14.12 -11.44
C LEU A 201 5.76 13.10 -11.62
N ASN A 202 5.62 12.18 -12.57
CA ASN A 202 6.58 11.12 -12.81
C ASN A 202 7.95 11.67 -13.24
N ASN A 203 7.97 12.74 -14.04
CA ASN A 203 9.21 13.40 -14.46
C ASN A 203 9.93 14.06 -13.28
N VAL A 204 9.22 14.53 -12.25
CA VAL A 204 9.85 15.02 -11.01
C VAL A 204 10.45 13.86 -10.24
N VAL A 205 9.67 12.79 -10.02
CA VAL A 205 10.14 11.62 -9.26
C VAL A 205 11.35 10.96 -9.92
N ALA A 206 11.30 10.74 -11.24
CA ALA A 206 12.35 10.07 -12.01
C ALA A 206 13.67 10.85 -12.12
N LYS A 207 13.66 12.17 -11.82
CA LYS A 207 14.90 12.97 -11.72
C LYS A 207 15.70 12.66 -10.46
N HIS A 208 15.04 12.17 -9.42
CA HIS A 208 15.61 12.01 -8.08
C HIS A 208 15.75 10.54 -7.66
N PHE A 209 14.88 9.66 -8.17
CA PHE A 209 14.87 8.24 -7.83
C PHE A 209 14.80 7.39 -9.09
N ASN A 210 15.53 6.27 -9.07
CA ASN A 210 15.42 5.24 -10.09
C ASN A 210 14.13 4.42 -9.87
N GLU A 211 13.61 3.81 -10.94
CA GLU A 211 12.33 3.09 -10.88
C GLU A 211 12.31 1.94 -9.86
N HIS A 212 13.44 1.25 -9.64
CA HIS A 212 13.53 0.17 -8.64
C HIS A 212 13.55 0.67 -7.18
N GLU A 213 13.71 1.97 -6.97
CA GLU A 213 13.68 2.61 -5.65
C GLU A 213 12.27 3.09 -5.29
N ILE A 214 11.32 3.08 -6.25
CA ILE A 214 9.99 3.68 -6.11
C ILE A 214 8.91 2.59 -6.00
N PHE A 215 8.12 2.67 -4.94
CA PHE A 215 7.03 1.75 -4.61
C PHE A 215 5.71 2.52 -4.60
N ARG A 216 5.04 2.55 -5.75
CA ARG A 216 3.72 3.19 -5.90
C ARG A 216 2.64 2.26 -5.36
N ILE A 217 1.91 2.70 -4.35
CA ILE A 217 0.91 1.87 -3.67
C ILE A 217 -0.39 1.82 -4.46
N ASP A 218 -0.78 0.61 -4.80
CA ASP A 218 -2.18 0.22 -4.97
C ASP A 218 -2.49 -0.86 -3.92
N HIS A 219 -3.23 -0.48 -2.88
CA HIS A 219 -3.47 -1.38 -1.74
C HIS A 219 -4.33 -2.61 -2.10
N TYR A 220 -4.99 -2.65 -3.26
CA TYR A 220 -5.69 -3.86 -3.71
C TYR A 220 -4.72 -4.98 -4.07
N LEU A 221 -3.51 -4.66 -4.53
CA LEU A 221 -2.47 -5.65 -4.81
C LEU A 221 -1.96 -6.34 -3.54
N GLY A 222 -2.21 -5.76 -2.37
CA GLY A 222 -1.93 -6.37 -1.06
C GLY A 222 -3.03 -7.28 -0.53
N LYS A 223 -4.19 -7.37 -1.22
CA LYS A 223 -5.29 -8.25 -0.78
C LYS A 223 -5.00 -9.69 -1.18
N GLU A 224 -5.14 -10.60 -0.22
CA GLU A 224 -4.85 -12.03 -0.39
C GLU A 224 -5.52 -12.64 -1.63
N LEU A 225 -6.82 -12.40 -1.82
CA LEU A 225 -7.56 -12.93 -2.98
C LEU A 225 -7.06 -12.38 -4.32
N VAL A 226 -6.57 -11.14 -4.34
CA VAL A 226 -5.99 -10.54 -5.56
C VAL A 226 -4.65 -11.17 -5.87
N GLN A 227 -3.80 -11.40 -4.86
CA GLN A 227 -2.53 -12.10 -5.03
C GLN A 227 -2.73 -13.55 -5.50
N ASN A 228 -3.78 -14.21 -5.00
CA ASN A 228 -4.09 -15.59 -5.34
C ASN A 228 -4.54 -15.79 -6.80
N LEU A 229 -4.88 -14.72 -7.54
CA LEU A 229 -5.22 -14.82 -8.98
C LEU A 229 -4.09 -15.44 -9.80
N MET A 230 -2.84 -15.10 -9.51
CA MET A 230 -1.70 -15.64 -10.25
C MET A 230 -1.50 -17.13 -9.97
N ILE A 231 -1.65 -17.54 -8.71
CA ILE A 231 -1.56 -18.96 -8.29
C ILE A 231 -2.71 -19.75 -8.92
N LEU A 232 -3.93 -19.20 -8.90
CA LEU A 232 -5.10 -19.82 -9.53
C LEU A 232 -4.87 -20.06 -11.02
N ARG A 233 -4.38 -19.06 -11.76
CA ARG A 233 -4.22 -19.16 -13.22
C ARG A 233 -3.05 -20.03 -13.65
N PHE A 234 -1.87 -19.80 -13.08
CA PHE A 234 -0.62 -20.41 -13.58
C PHE A 234 -0.13 -21.59 -12.74
N GLY A 235 -0.67 -21.77 -11.53
CA GLY A 235 -0.38 -22.93 -10.68
C GLY A 235 -1.26 -24.14 -10.96
N ASN A 236 -2.30 -24.01 -11.79
CA ASN A 236 -3.32 -25.04 -11.99
C ASN A 236 -3.49 -25.41 -13.47
N ARG A 237 -3.11 -26.64 -13.83
CA ARG A 237 -3.23 -27.18 -15.20
C ARG A 237 -4.66 -27.27 -15.73
N ILE A 238 -5.66 -27.19 -14.84
CA ILE A 238 -7.09 -27.22 -15.23
C ILE A 238 -7.58 -25.86 -15.75
N PHE A 239 -7.01 -24.74 -15.27
CA PHE A 239 -7.51 -23.41 -15.60
C PHE A 239 -6.82 -22.82 -16.82
N GLU A 240 -5.52 -23.07 -16.99
CA GLU A 240 -4.73 -22.48 -18.08
C GLU A 240 -5.31 -22.72 -19.48
N PRO A 241 -5.76 -23.95 -19.87
CA PRO A 241 -6.37 -24.17 -21.18
C PRO A 241 -7.75 -23.53 -21.37
N LEU A 242 -8.43 -23.20 -20.27
CA LEU A 242 -9.78 -22.62 -20.26
C LEU A 242 -9.74 -21.09 -20.20
N TRP A 243 -8.59 -20.47 -19.93
CA TRP A 243 -8.47 -19.03 -19.69
C TRP A 243 -8.27 -18.24 -20.99
N ASN A 244 -9.17 -18.41 -21.96
CA ASN A 244 -9.10 -17.74 -23.26
C ASN A 244 -10.49 -17.56 -23.90
N SER A 245 -10.56 -16.80 -25.00
CA SER A 245 -11.81 -16.43 -25.69
C SER A 245 -12.58 -17.63 -26.28
N ASN A 246 -11.98 -18.82 -26.40
CA ASN A 246 -12.70 -20.01 -26.85
C ASN A 246 -13.61 -20.60 -25.75
N HIS A 247 -13.35 -20.25 -24.49
CA HIS A 247 -14.03 -20.82 -23.32
C HIS A 247 -14.67 -19.76 -22.41
N VAL A 248 -14.13 -18.54 -22.40
CA VAL A 248 -14.62 -17.42 -21.59
C VAL A 248 -15.47 -16.50 -22.44
N GLN A 249 -16.76 -16.42 -22.12
CA GLN A 249 -17.69 -15.50 -22.79
C GLN A 249 -17.48 -14.04 -22.36
N SER A 250 -17.30 -13.79 -21.07
CA SER A 250 -17.14 -12.44 -20.50
C SER A 250 -16.47 -12.48 -19.13
N VAL A 251 -15.77 -11.40 -18.79
CA VAL A 251 -15.19 -11.17 -17.46
C VAL A 251 -15.85 -9.94 -16.85
N THR A 252 -16.34 -10.08 -15.61
CA THR A 252 -16.95 -8.97 -14.86
C THR A 252 -16.15 -8.72 -13.59
N ILE A 253 -15.65 -7.50 -13.42
CA ILE A 253 -14.95 -7.05 -12.22
C ILE A 253 -15.87 -6.04 -11.53
N SER A 254 -16.27 -6.33 -10.29
CA SER A 254 -17.25 -5.52 -9.55
C SER A 254 -16.64 -4.98 -8.26
N PHE A 255 -16.82 -3.68 -8.04
CA PHE A 255 -16.58 -3.03 -6.75
C PHE A 255 -17.87 -2.34 -6.31
N LYS A 256 -18.28 -2.57 -5.06
CA LYS A 256 -19.51 -2.04 -4.49
C LYS A 256 -19.25 -1.65 -3.04
N GLU A 257 -19.72 -0.47 -2.66
CA GLU A 257 -19.71 -0.02 -1.27
C GLU A 257 -21.15 0.28 -0.84
N PRO A 258 -21.55 -0.11 0.38
CA PRO A 258 -22.90 0.16 0.89
C PRO A 258 -23.06 1.58 1.44
N PHE A 259 -22.00 2.38 1.47
CA PHE A 259 -21.97 3.75 1.99
C PHE A 259 -21.68 4.77 0.88
N GLY A 260 -22.04 6.03 1.13
CA GLY A 260 -21.80 7.16 0.20
C GLY A 260 -20.44 7.82 0.44
N VAL A 261 -20.33 9.11 0.13
CA VAL A 261 -19.07 9.86 0.30
C VAL A 261 -18.70 10.20 1.75
N GLU A 262 -19.63 10.06 2.70
CA GLU A 262 -19.41 10.17 4.16
C GLU A 262 -18.52 11.36 4.58
N GLY A 263 -18.89 12.58 4.16
CA GLY A 263 -18.15 13.81 4.53
C GLY A 263 -16.83 13.98 3.76
N ARG A 264 -16.57 13.18 2.73
CA ARG A 264 -15.45 13.36 1.79
C ARG A 264 -15.91 13.90 0.44
N ALA A 265 -17.13 14.47 0.37
CA ALA A 265 -17.73 14.88 -0.90
C ALA A 265 -16.85 15.90 -1.64
N GLY A 266 -16.37 16.95 -0.97
CA GLY A 266 -15.51 17.95 -1.60
C GLY A 266 -14.18 17.41 -2.16
N TYR A 267 -13.63 16.35 -1.56
CA TYR A 267 -12.48 15.64 -2.13
C TYR A 267 -12.92 14.77 -3.32
N PHE A 268 -13.94 13.93 -3.13
CA PHE A 268 -14.40 12.96 -4.13
C PHE A 268 -14.90 13.63 -5.41
N ASP A 269 -15.55 14.79 -5.32
CA ASP A 269 -16.11 15.55 -6.44
C ASP A 269 -15.05 15.96 -7.48
N ASN A 270 -13.81 16.16 -7.02
CA ASN A 270 -12.68 16.46 -7.88
C ASN A 270 -12.17 15.22 -8.64
N PHE A 271 -12.40 14.00 -8.17
CA PHE A 271 -11.82 12.80 -8.77
C PHE A 271 -12.86 11.94 -9.49
N GLY A 272 -14.01 11.73 -8.86
CA GLY A 272 -15.05 10.80 -9.30
C GLY A 272 -14.64 9.33 -9.19
N ILE A 273 -15.62 8.43 -9.38
CA ILE A 273 -15.42 6.98 -9.21
C ILE A 273 -14.38 6.38 -10.16
N ILE A 274 -14.25 6.95 -11.37
CA ILE A 274 -13.32 6.45 -12.39
C ILE A 274 -11.88 6.60 -11.88
N ARG A 275 -11.50 7.78 -11.38
CA ARG A 275 -10.15 8.01 -10.87
C ARG A 275 -9.92 7.39 -9.50
N ASP A 276 -10.95 7.37 -8.66
CA ASP A 276 -10.80 6.90 -7.28
C ASP A 276 -10.57 5.38 -7.23
N VAL A 277 -11.28 4.60 -8.06
CA VAL A 277 -11.28 3.13 -7.97
C VAL A 277 -11.05 2.41 -9.31
N MET A 278 -11.62 2.90 -10.41
CA MET A 278 -11.59 2.15 -11.68
C MET A 278 -10.19 2.16 -12.33
N GLN A 279 -9.58 3.35 -12.43
CA GLN A 279 -8.28 3.58 -13.07
C GLN A 279 -7.12 2.89 -12.34
N ASN A 280 -7.27 2.63 -11.03
CA ASN A 280 -6.28 1.96 -10.22
C ASN A 280 -6.70 0.51 -9.91
N HIS A 281 -7.52 0.28 -8.89
CA HIS A 281 -7.81 -1.02 -8.30
C HIS A 281 -8.39 -2.01 -9.30
N LEU A 282 -9.41 -1.60 -10.05
CA LEU A 282 -10.08 -2.50 -11.01
C LEU A 282 -9.19 -2.77 -12.23
N LEU A 283 -8.47 -1.76 -12.70
CA LEU A 283 -7.53 -1.92 -13.82
C LEU A 283 -6.35 -2.83 -13.45
N GLN A 284 -5.86 -2.76 -12.20
CA GLN A 284 -4.84 -3.68 -11.70
C GLN A 284 -5.34 -5.14 -11.64
N ILE A 285 -6.57 -5.37 -11.18
CA ILE A 285 -7.18 -6.70 -11.19
C ILE A 285 -7.36 -7.18 -12.65
N LEU A 286 -7.82 -6.31 -13.55
CA LEU A 286 -7.95 -6.62 -14.97
C LEU A 286 -6.62 -7.08 -15.56
N CYS A 287 -5.51 -6.40 -15.24
CA CYS A 287 -4.18 -6.83 -15.69
C CYS A 287 -3.84 -8.23 -15.19
N LEU A 288 -4.08 -8.54 -13.91
CA LEU A 288 -3.80 -9.87 -13.35
C LEU A 288 -4.69 -10.97 -13.95
N VAL A 289 -5.91 -10.62 -14.34
CA VAL A 289 -6.84 -11.53 -15.03
C VAL A 289 -6.46 -11.72 -16.51
N GLY A 290 -5.97 -10.67 -17.17
CA GLY A 290 -5.72 -10.66 -18.62
C GLY A 290 -4.28 -10.98 -19.04
N MET A 291 -3.30 -10.92 -18.14
CA MET A 291 -1.88 -11.11 -18.48
C MET A 291 -1.58 -12.53 -18.97
N GLU A 292 -0.59 -12.69 -19.83
CA GLU A 292 -0.08 -14.03 -20.16
C GLU A 292 0.72 -14.61 -18.98
N CYS A 293 1.11 -15.88 -19.08
CA CYS A 293 2.04 -16.49 -18.14
C CYS A 293 3.39 -15.75 -18.22
N PRO A 294 3.89 -15.18 -17.12
CA PRO A 294 5.16 -14.45 -17.13
C PRO A 294 6.33 -15.41 -17.34
N ALA A 295 7.45 -14.90 -17.87
CA ALA A 295 8.65 -15.70 -18.10
C ALA A 295 9.22 -16.32 -16.81
N SER A 296 9.07 -15.60 -15.69
CA SER A 296 9.38 -16.08 -14.35
C SER A 296 8.52 -15.36 -13.30
N TRP A 297 8.72 -15.70 -12.03
CA TRP A 297 8.07 -15.02 -10.89
C TRP A 297 8.82 -13.77 -10.43
N ALA A 298 9.86 -13.33 -11.17
CA ALA A 298 10.52 -12.07 -10.91
C ALA A 298 9.53 -10.90 -11.09
N ALA A 299 9.69 -9.85 -10.28
CA ALA A 299 8.78 -8.71 -10.28
C ALA A 299 8.64 -8.07 -11.66
N ASP A 300 9.74 -7.97 -12.42
CA ASP A 300 9.77 -7.28 -13.72
C ASP A 300 9.06 -8.08 -14.80
N ASP A 301 9.26 -9.39 -14.85
CA ASP A 301 8.57 -10.27 -15.80
C ASP A 301 7.04 -10.23 -15.59
N ILE A 302 6.58 -10.16 -14.33
CA ILE A 302 5.16 -9.98 -14.00
C ILE A 302 4.68 -8.60 -14.44
N ARG A 303 5.47 -7.54 -14.20
CA ARG A 303 5.12 -6.18 -14.62
C ARG A 303 5.02 -6.05 -16.14
N ASP A 304 5.91 -6.70 -16.88
CA ASP A 304 5.94 -6.66 -18.34
C ASP A 304 4.65 -7.26 -18.94
N GLU A 305 4.20 -8.42 -18.44
CA GLU A 305 2.95 -9.02 -18.92
C GLU A 305 1.72 -8.20 -18.53
N LYS A 306 1.72 -7.53 -17.36
CA LYS A 306 0.65 -6.58 -17.01
C LYS A 306 0.62 -5.38 -17.95
N VAL A 307 1.78 -4.80 -18.27
CA VAL A 307 1.87 -3.65 -19.19
C VAL A 307 1.47 -4.05 -20.60
N LYS A 308 1.80 -5.26 -21.05
CA LYS A 308 1.40 -5.79 -22.35
C LYS A 308 -0.12 -5.86 -22.49
N VAL A 309 -0.84 -6.27 -21.44
CA VAL A 309 -2.32 -6.21 -21.42
C VAL A 309 -2.80 -4.78 -21.64
N LEU A 310 -2.29 -3.83 -20.86
CA LEU A 310 -2.71 -2.42 -20.95
C LEU A 310 -2.49 -1.83 -22.35
N LYS A 311 -1.38 -2.18 -23.02
CA LYS A 311 -1.08 -1.76 -24.39
C LYS A 311 -2.05 -2.32 -25.45
N CYS A 312 -2.77 -3.39 -25.12
CA CYS A 312 -3.76 -4.01 -25.99
C CYS A 312 -5.20 -3.57 -25.69
N ILE A 313 -5.41 -2.78 -24.63
CA ILE A 313 -6.74 -2.22 -24.31
C ILE A 313 -7.00 -1.06 -25.27
N ARG A 314 -8.14 -1.12 -25.95
CA ARG A 314 -8.62 -0.01 -26.79
C ARG A 314 -9.10 1.13 -25.89
N ASP A 315 -8.95 2.36 -26.37
CA ASP A 315 -9.55 3.52 -25.70
C ASP A 315 -11.05 3.29 -25.51
N VAL A 316 -11.55 3.72 -24.35
CA VAL A 316 -12.95 3.51 -23.95
C VAL A 316 -13.85 4.41 -24.80
N ASP A 317 -14.83 3.81 -25.47
CA ASP A 317 -15.90 4.54 -26.16
C ASP A 317 -16.97 4.96 -25.15
N MET A 318 -17.49 6.18 -25.28
CA MET A 318 -18.55 6.68 -24.41
C MET A 318 -19.87 5.91 -24.59
N ASP A 319 -20.08 5.29 -25.75
CA ASP A 319 -21.24 4.41 -26.00
C ASP A 319 -21.20 3.13 -25.14
N ASP A 320 -20.00 2.73 -24.69
CA ASP A 320 -19.79 1.58 -23.79
C ASP A 320 -19.80 1.97 -22.30
N VAL A 321 -20.08 3.24 -21.98
CA VAL A 321 -19.99 3.78 -20.61
C VAL A 321 -21.34 4.24 -20.09
N VAL A 322 -21.69 3.76 -18.91
CA VAL A 322 -22.84 4.27 -18.13
C VAL A 322 -22.31 4.89 -16.84
N VAL A 323 -22.59 6.18 -16.66
CA VAL A 323 -22.27 6.91 -15.42
C VAL A 323 -23.56 7.14 -14.64
N GLY A 324 -23.51 6.87 -13.33
CA GLY A 324 -24.60 7.13 -12.40
C GLY A 324 -24.16 8.02 -11.25
N GLN A 325 -25.13 8.74 -10.68
CA GLN A 325 -24.98 9.49 -9.43
C GLN A 325 -26.11 9.05 -8.49
N TYR A 326 -25.78 8.72 -7.25
CA TYR A 326 -26.79 8.21 -6.31
C TYR A 326 -27.70 9.33 -5.80
N GLY A 327 -28.99 9.07 -5.77
CA GLY A 327 -30.00 9.91 -5.13
C GLY A 327 -30.27 9.48 -3.68
N ALA A 328 -31.21 10.16 -3.03
CA ALA A 328 -31.69 9.77 -1.71
C ALA A 328 -32.22 8.32 -1.72
N SER A 329 -32.02 7.59 -0.63
CA SER A 329 -32.59 6.26 -0.48
C SER A 329 -34.11 6.32 -0.37
N ALA A 330 -34.79 5.28 -0.85
CA ALA A 330 -36.25 5.21 -0.83
C ALA A 330 -36.84 5.23 0.60
N ASP A 331 -36.08 4.79 1.61
CA ASP A 331 -36.46 4.80 3.02
C ASP A 331 -36.13 6.13 3.73
N GLY A 332 -35.52 7.10 3.04
CA GLY A 332 -35.13 8.41 3.57
C GLY A 332 -33.96 8.39 4.55
N THR A 333 -33.29 7.25 4.77
CA THR A 333 -32.20 7.13 5.73
C THR A 333 -30.86 7.66 5.20
N LYS A 334 -30.66 7.66 3.89
CA LYS A 334 -29.44 8.14 3.23
C LYS A 334 -29.77 9.28 2.28
N LYS A 335 -29.03 10.37 2.44
CA LYS A 335 -29.09 11.54 1.56
C LYS A 335 -28.50 11.23 0.19
N GLY A 336 -29.00 11.89 -0.85
CA GLY A 336 -28.40 11.86 -2.17
C GLY A 336 -27.05 12.57 -2.23
N TYR A 337 -26.29 12.37 -3.32
CA TYR A 337 -24.98 12.98 -3.48
C TYR A 337 -25.03 14.51 -3.43
N LEU A 338 -25.99 15.12 -4.16
CA LEU A 338 -26.16 16.58 -4.24
C LEU A 338 -26.71 17.23 -2.96
N GLU A 339 -27.10 16.43 -1.96
CA GLU A 339 -27.56 16.94 -0.65
C GLU A 339 -26.40 17.12 0.35
N ASP A 340 -25.19 16.71 -0.02
CA ASP A 340 -23.99 16.94 0.77
C ASP A 340 -23.49 18.38 0.55
N PRO A 341 -23.34 19.19 1.62
CA PRO A 341 -23.01 20.61 1.51
C PRO A 341 -21.62 20.88 0.92
N ASP A 342 -20.73 19.88 0.90
CA ASP A 342 -19.37 20.02 0.37
C ASP A 342 -19.29 19.71 -1.14
N VAL A 343 -20.40 19.32 -1.78
CA VAL A 343 -20.49 19.17 -3.24
C VAL A 343 -20.63 20.55 -3.88
N ARG A 344 -19.80 20.84 -4.89
CA ARG A 344 -19.85 22.12 -5.59
C ARG A 344 -21.04 22.12 -6.56
N CYS A 345 -21.90 23.13 -6.43
CA CYS A 345 -22.98 23.41 -7.37
C CYS A 345 -22.48 23.87 -8.73
#